data_AF-A0A7S1Y335-F1
#
_entry.id   AF-A0A7S1Y335-F1
#
_cell.length_a   1.000
_cell.length_b   1.000
_cell.length_c   1.000
_cell.angle_alpha   90.00
_cell.angle_beta   90.00
_cell.angle_gamma   90.00
#
_symmetry.space_group_name_H-M   'P 1'
#
loop_
_entity.id
_entity.type
_entity.pdbx_description
1 polymer ?
#
loop_
_entity_poly.entity_id
_entity_poly.type
_entity_poly.pdbx_seq_one_letter_code
_entity_poly.pdbx_strand_id
1 'polypeptide(L)'
;GNIETVRSVDDDDYAEEEEKKEETSAQKTRGSRSPVSILGDLTSRSIGIGFSTSQAVYNLSEMIVKAGHKMTFSETKDDKSPATKSFFFDPPKSTYEWRKNPIPARFLGRHDHILVRDIPETKVFLNMSTTEVLCTTSAEALAMGKFVILPKHPSNEFFYQFPNCLAYTSLSDCMDKVKFALENEPTPLSEDIRHRFTWEGANERLVNASRITKRELQQRRVSGMEKADNEVARFHVSTAKKGHLLSSFVSNM
;
A
#
# COMPACT_ATOMS: atom_id res chain seq x y z
N GLY A 1 51.02 60.79 -1.43
CA GLY A 1 49.87 60.25 -0.67
C GLY A 1 49.52 58.92 -1.28
N ASN A 2 49.64 57.85 -0.49
CA ASN A 2 49.38 56.47 -0.88
C ASN A 2 47.89 56.26 -1.19
N ILE A 3 47.59 55.50 -2.24
CA ILE A 3 46.29 54.88 -2.48
C ILE A 3 46.51 53.37 -2.33
N GLU A 4 46.02 52.81 -1.23
CA GLU A 4 45.77 51.37 -1.12
C GLU A 4 44.37 51.09 -1.67
N THR A 5 44.25 50.10 -2.56
CA THR A 5 42.96 49.50 -2.91
C THR A 5 43.05 48.00 -2.67
N VAL A 6 42.02 47.53 -1.97
CA VAL A 6 41.87 46.25 -1.26
C VAL A 6 41.72 45.08 -2.24
N ARG A 7 42.40 43.97 -1.97
CA ARG A 7 42.21 42.68 -2.65
C ARG A 7 40.87 42.05 -2.26
N SER A 8 40.13 41.57 -3.25
CA SER A 8 38.96 40.70 -3.10
C SER A 8 39.37 39.38 -2.44
N VAL A 9 38.64 38.98 -1.40
CA VAL A 9 38.74 37.66 -0.75
C VAL A 9 37.77 36.71 -1.47
N ASP A 10 38.27 35.52 -1.77
CA ASP A 10 37.68 34.49 -2.62
C ASP A 10 36.37 33.89 -2.07
N ASP A 11 35.37 33.71 -2.93
CA ASP A 11 34.06 33.11 -2.64
C ASP A 11 34.10 31.57 -2.45
N ASP A 12 35.25 30.93 -2.73
CA ASP A 12 35.40 29.47 -2.70
C ASP A 12 35.53 28.89 -1.27
N ASP A 13 35.96 29.69 -0.29
CA ASP A 13 36.18 29.24 1.09
C ASP A 13 34.85 28.99 1.85
N TYR A 14 33.77 29.66 1.44
CA TYR A 14 32.46 29.53 2.09
C TYR A 14 31.75 28.20 1.78
N ALA A 15 31.95 27.65 0.58
CA ALA A 15 31.33 26.37 0.18
C ALA A 15 31.97 25.18 0.92
N GLU A 16 33.30 25.19 1.08
CA GLU A 16 34.01 24.14 1.82
C GLU A 16 33.73 24.17 3.33
N GLU A 17 33.49 25.35 3.90
CA GLU A 17 33.12 25.48 5.32
C GLU A 17 31.68 25.00 5.60
N GLU A 18 30.73 25.21 4.69
CA GLU A 18 29.38 24.63 4.83
C GLU A 18 29.40 23.10 4.66
N GLU A 19 30.18 22.57 3.72
CA GLU A 19 30.37 21.11 3.57
C GLU A 19 30.96 20.47 4.84
N LYS A 20 32.00 21.09 5.42
CA LYS A 20 32.60 20.61 6.69
C LYS A 20 31.65 20.74 7.88
N LYS A 21 30.81 21.78 7.93
CA LYS A 21 29.80 21.98 9.00
C LYS A 21 28.63 21.00 8.86
N GLU A 22 28.18 20.69 7.64
CA GLU A 22 27.16 19.65 7.43
C GLU A 22 27.69 18.25 7.72
N GLU A 23 28.91 17.90 7.29
CA GLU A 23 29.54 16.60 7.58
C GLU A 23 29.77 16.39 9.09
N THR A 24 30.20 17.42 9.81
CA THR A 24 30.38 17.35 11.27
C THR A 24 29.04 17.30 12.01
N SER A 25 27.98 17.93 11.50
CA SER A 25 26.62 17.81 12.07
C SER A 25 26.00 16.43 11.83
N ALA A 26 26.26 15.83 10.66
CA ALA A 26 25.83 14.48 10.31
C ALA A 26 26.55 13.41 11.14
N GLN A 27 27.84 13.61 11.46
CA GLN A 27 28.57 12.74 12.39
C GLN A 27 28.10 12.87 13.85
N LYS A 28 27.55 14.02 14.25
CA LYS A 28 27.10 14.27 15.64
C LYS A 28 25.70 13.73 15.93
N THR A 29 24.91 13.43 14.90
CA THR A 29 23.62 12.74 15.02
C THR A 29 23.77 11.22 14.85
N ARG A 30 24.72 10.63 15.59
CA ARG A 30 24.94 9.17 15.70
C ARG A 30 23.83 8.43 16.47
N GLY A 31 22.61 8.94 16.45
CA GLY A 31 21.43 8.17 16.81
C GLY A 31 20.88 7.54 15.53
N SER A 32 21.01 6.22 15.42
CA SER A 32 20.48 5.39 14.34
C SER A 32 19.03 5.75 13.96
N ARG A 33 18.85 6.71 13.05
CA ARG A 33 17.56 6.98 12.43
C ARG A 33 17.28 5.83 11.48
N SER A 34 16.13 5.19 11.63
CA SER A 34 15.76 4.09 10.74
C SER A 34 15.63 4.62 9.31
N PRO A 35 16.02 3.87 8.27
CA PRO A 35 15.85 4.30 6.89
C PRO A 35 14.40 4.69 6.55
N VAL A 36 13.43 4.09 7.23
CA VAL A 36 12.00 4.43 7.14
C VAL A 36 11.71 5.86 7.65
N SER A 37 12.39 6.32 8.69
CA SER A 37 12.21 7.70 9.19
C SER A 37 12.71 8.75 8.19
N ILE A 38 13.77 8.44 7.43
CA ILE A 38 14.28 9.30 6.36
C ILE A 38 13.25 9.44 5.23
N LEU A 39 12.55 8.35 4.88
CA LEU A 39 11.46 8.37 3.90
C LEU A 39 10.18 9.04 4.44
N GLY A 40 9.91 8.86 5.74
CA GLY A 40 8.75 9.42 6.43
C GLY A 40 8.80 10.94 6.60
N ASP A 41 9.99 11.53 6.76
CA ASP A 41 10.19 12.98 6.93
C ASP A 41 9.76 13.79 5.69
N LEU A 42 9.72 13.18 4.48
CA LEU A 42 9.17 13.82 3.28
C LEU A 42 7.64 13.74 3.21
N THR A 43 7.04 12.74 3.86
CA THR A 43 5.59 12.63 4.02
C THR A 43 5.16 13.51 5.19
N SER A 44 5.35 14.82 5.04
CA SER A 44 5.02 15.80 6.07
C SER A 44 3.54 15.67 6.48
N ARG A 45 3.35 15.21 7.73
CA ARG A 45 2.09 15.05 8.50
C ARG A 45 1.36 13.70 8.33
N SER A 46 1.84 12.65 9.01
CA SER A 46 1.03 11.85 9.95
C SER A 46 1.74 10.57 10.41
N ILE A 47 2.48 10.62 11.53
CA ILE A 47 2.53 9.55 12.56
C ILE A 47 2.99 10.28 13.84
N GLY A 48 2.04 10.90 14.53
CA GLY A 48 2.25 11.46 15.86
C GLY A 48 1.24 10.79 16.78
N ILE A 49 1.65 9.71 17.43
CA ILE A 49 1.17 9.12 18.69
C ILE A 49 1.96 7.81 18.86
N GLY A 50 2.79 7.69 19.90
CA GLY A 50 3.43 6.42 20.27
C GLY A 50 4.95 6.41 20.43
N PHE A 51 5.57 7.49 20.94
CA PHE A 51 7.03 7.53 21.12
C PHE A 51 7.57 6.44 22.08
N SER A 52 6.76 5.91 23.01
CA SER A 52 7.14 4.82 23.95
C SER A 52 6.97 3.39 23.42
N THR A 53 6.31 3.17 22.28
CA THR A 53 6.14 1.83 21.70
C THR A 53 7.25 1.47 20.71
N SER A 54 8.10 2.43 20.35
CA SER A 54 9.09 2.32 19.29
C SER A 54 10.05 1.16 19.48
N GLN A 55 10.64 0.94 20.66
CA GLN A 55 11.63 -0.12 20.86
C GLN A 55 11.03 -1.53 20.70
N ALA A 56 9.82 -1.73 21.21
CA ALA A 56 9.10 -3.00 21.11
C ALA A 56 8.60 -3.25 19.67
N VAL A 57 8.14 -2.19 18.98
CA VAL A 57 7.79 -2.24 17.56
C VAL A 57 9.02 -2.45 16.68
N TYR A 58 10.17 -1.88 17.01
CA TYR A 58 11.44 -2.12 16.30
C TYR A 58 11.84 -3.58 16.42
N ASN A 59 11.83 -4.15 17.62
CA ASN A 59 12.15 -5.56 17.83
C ASN A 59 11.11 -6.49 17.15
N LEU A 60 9.83 -6.12 17.18
CA LEU A 60 8.77 -6.86 16.47
C LEU A 60 8.94 -6.74 14.95
N SER A 61 9.32 -5.57 14.43
CA SER A 61 9.55 -5.34 13.00
C SER A 61 10.80 -6.06 12.52
N GLU A 62 11.88 -6.10 13.30
CA GLU A 62 13.05 -6.94 13.01
C GLU A 62 12.66 -8.41 13.04
N MET A 63 11.85 -8.85 14.02
CA MET A 63 11.38 -10.23 14.07
C MET A 63 10.45 -10.58 12.91
N ILE A 64 9.57 -9.68 12.47
CA ILE A 64 8.66 -9.89 11.34
C ILE A 64 9.42 -9.81 10.02
N VAL A 65 10.40 -8.92 9.87
CA VAL A 65 11.28 -8.87 8.70
C VAL A 65 12.18 -10.09 8.67
N LYS A 66 12.73 -10.54 9.80
CA LYS A 66 13.61 -11.71 9.85
C LYS A 66 12.82 -13.03 9.75
N ALA A 67 11.61 -13.10 10.28
CA ALA A 67 10.71 -14.24 10.12
C ALA A 67 10.08 -14.26 8.72
N GLY A 68 9.67 -13.11 8.18
CA GLY A 68 9.22 -12.95 6.81
C GLY A 68 10.33 -13.27 5.82
N HIS A 69 11.53 -12.75 6.02
CA HIS A 69 12.69 -13.07 5.18
C HIS A 69 13.16 -14.54 5.33
N LYS A 70 12.82 -15.23 6.41
CA LYS A 70 13.16 -16.66 6.59
C LYS A 70 12.04 -17.60 6.14
N MET A 71 10.77 -17.20 6.23
CA MET A 71 9.62 -17.94 5.71
C MET A 71 9.38 -17.71 4.21
N THR A 72 9.78 -16.55 3.67
CA THR A 72 9.64 -16.20 2.25
C THR A 72 10.86 -16.59 1.40
N PHE A 73 12.04 -16.87 2.00
CA PHE A 73 13.27 -17.15 1.25
C PHE A 73 13.96 -18.48 1.58
N SER A 74 13.31 -19.41 2.28
CA SER A 74 13.79 -20.79 2.35
C SER A 74 13.15 -21.64 1.25
N GLU A 75 13.53 -21.40 -0.01
CA GLU A 75 13.42 -22.42 -1.06
C GLU A 75 14.74 -23.17 -1.18
N THR A 76 14.59 -24.48 -1.35
CA THR A 76 15.61 -25.53 -1.41
C THR A 76 16.72 -25.22 -2.41
N LYS A 77 17.97 -25.44 -1.98
CA LYS A 77 19.14 -25.46 -2.86
C LYS A 77 18.97 -26.57 -3.90
N ASP A 78 18.94 -26.19 -5.18
CA ASP A 78 19.83 -26.73 -6.22
C ASP A 78 19.56 -25.98 -7.54
N ASP A 79 20.50 -25.13 -7.95
CA ASP A 79 21.10 -25.18 -9.29
C ASP A 79 22.12 -24.04 -9.48
N LYS A 80 23.27 -24.39 -10.06
CA LYS A 80 24.37 -23.46 -10.38
C LYS A 80 24.06 -22.76 -11.71
N SER A 81 23.46 -21.57 -11.65
CA SER A 81 23.34 -20.64 -12.79
C SER A 81 24.36 -19.49 -12.71
N PRO A 82 24.82 -18.93 -13.85
CA PRO A 82 25.93 -17.98 -13.90
C PRO A 82 25.61 -16.69 -13.15
N ALA A 83 26.64 -16.08 -12.56
CA ALA A 83 26.55 -14.93 -11.67
C ALA A 83 25.84 -13.72 -12.30
N THR A 84 24.52 -13.70 -12.22
CA THR A 84 23.69 -12.51 -12.39
C THR A 84 24.13 -11.51 -11.33
N LYS A 85 24.52 -10.31 -11.75
CA LYS A 85 24.80 -9.20 -10.83
C LYS A 85 23.59 -9.05 -9.90
N SER A 86 23.71 -9.51 -8.66
CA SER A 86 22.64 -9.38 -7.69
C SER A 86 22.50 -7.90 -7.39
N PHE A 87 21.38 -7.30 -7.81
CA PHE A 87 21.06 -5.97 -7.36
C PHE A 87 20.88 -6.03 -5.84
N PHE A 88 21.82 -5.41 -5.11
CA PHE A 88 21.74 -5.26 -3.67
C PHE A 88 21.22 -3.85 -3.40
N PHE A 89 19.98 -3.75 -2.91
CA PHE A 89 19.42 -2.49 -2.48
C PHE A 89 20.02 -2.11 -1.12
N ASP A 90 20.99 -1.17 -1.11
CA ASP A 90 21.45 -0.52 0.12
C ASP A 90 20.63 0.75 0.32
N PRO A 91 19.64 0.78 1.25
CA PRO A 91 18.86 1.96 1.49
C PRO A 91 19.75 3.09 2.04
N PRO A 92 19.51 4.35 1.67
CA PRO A 92 20.32 5.47 2.14
C PRO A 92 20.25 5.57 3.67
N LYS A 93 21.41 5.71 4.29
CA LYS A 93 21.57 5.81 5.76
C LYS A 93 21.41 7.23 6.26
N SER A 94 21.43 8.21 5.35
CA SER A 94 21.24 9.63 5.63
C SER A 94 20.57 10.37 4.46
N THR A 95 20.03 11.55 4.73
CA THR A 95 19.51 12.45 3.68
C THR A 95 20.61 12.91 2.71
N TYR A 96 21.84 13.09 3.20
CA TYR A 96 23.00 13.43 2.36
C TYR A 96 23.32 12.33 1.35
N GLU A 97 23.39 11.08 1.80
CA GLU A 97 23.62 9.92 0.93
C GLU A 97 22.51 9.77 -0.11
N TRP A 98 21.26 9.99 0.29
CA TRP A 98 20.13 9.97 -0.64
C TRP A 98 20.19 11.09 -1.69
N ARG A 99 20.62 12.30 -1.30
CA ARG A 99 20.81 13.41 -2.25
C ARG A 99 21.90 13.12 -3.28
N LYS A 100 22.99 12.45 -2.87
CA LYS A 100 24.06 12.03 -3.78
C LYS A 100 23.69 10.83 -4.65
N ASN A 101 22.98 9.86 -4.09
CA ASN A 101 22.55 8.63 -4.77
C ASN A 101 21.03 8.47 -4.63
N PRO A 102 20.23 9.21 -5.41
CA PRO A 102 18.78 9.15 -5.30
C PRO A 102 18.27 7.80 -5.76
N ILE A 103 17.33 7.24 -5.00
CA ILE A 103 16.52 6.10 -5.44
C ILE A 103 15.76 6.54 -6.69
N PRO A 104 15.73 5.74 -7.77
CA PRO A 104 15.00 6.06 -9.01
C PRO A 104 13.49 5.86 -8.83
N ALA A 105 12.91 6.48 -7.80
CA ALA A 105 11.50 6.44 -7.45
C ALA A 105 11.09 7.81 -6.91
N ARG A 106 9.85 8.21 -7.19
CA ARG A 106 9.27 9.46 -6.69
C ARG A 106 8.20 9.15 -5.64
N PHE A 107 8.44 9.60 -4.41
CA PHE A 107 7.47 9.50 -3.33
C PHE A 107 6.54 10.72 -3.37
N LEU A 108 5.32 10.52 -3.84
CA LEU A 108 4.35 11.59 -4.00
C LEU A 108 3.66 11.98 -2.68
N GLY A 109 3.64 11.10 -1.68
CA GLY A 109 2.87 11.32 -0.46
C GLY A 109 1.37 11.10 -0.70
N ARG A 110 0.50 11.79 0.07
CA ARG A 110 -0.96 11.66 -0.10
C ARG A 110 -1.40 12.41 -1.35
N HIS A 111 -1.90 11.66 -2.32
CA HIS A 111 -2.54 12.19 -3.51
C HIS A 111 -3.90 11.55 -3.74
N ASP A 112 -4.79 12.31 -4.36
CA ASP A 112 -6.03 11.75 -4.89
C ASP A 112 -5.70 10.81 -6.06
N HIS A 113 -6.23 9.60 -6.00
CA HIS A 113 -5.98 8.56 -6.99
C HIS A 113 -6.45 8.96 -8.40
N ILE A 114 -7.44 9.85 -8.52
CA ILE A 114 -7.90 10.36 -9.82
C ILE A 114 -6.80 11.09 -10.59
N LEU A 115 -5.88 11.75 -9.88
CA LEU A 115 -4.76 12.47 -10.48
C LEU A 115 -3.74 11.53 -11.12
N VAL A 116 -3.74 10.26 -10.70
CA VAL A 116 -2.84 9.22 -11.22
C VAL A 116 -3.49 8.50 -12.41
N ARG A 117 -4.80 8.64 -12.64
CA ARG A 117 -5.52 7.97 -13.74
C ARG A 117 -4.91 8.32 -15.10
N ASP A 118 -4.71 9.61 -15.34
CA ASP A 118 -4.35 10.15 -16.65
C ASP A 118 -2.83 10.30 -16.84
N ILE A 119 -2.01 9.81 -15.89
CA ILE A 119 -0.55 9.79 -16.00
C ILE A 119 -0.17 8.61 -16.90
N PRO A 120 0.25 8.85 -18.17
CA PRO A 120 0.48 7.79 -19.15
C PRO A 120 1.55 6.79 -18.71
N GLU A 121 2.51 7.24 -17.92
CA GLU A 121 3.63 6.43 -17.43
C GLU A 121 3.21 5.41 -16.34
N THR A 122 2.00 5.55 -15.77
CA THR A 122 1.56 4.73 -14.63
C THR A 122 0.55 3.65 -15.04
N LYS A 123 0.95 2.72 -15.90
CA LYS A 123 0.07 1.62 -16.35
C LYS A 123 0.02 0.40 -15.43
N VAL A 124 0.92 0.31 -14.44
CA VAL A 124 1.02 -0.83 -13.52
C VAL A 124 0.77 -0.36 -12.08
N PHE A 125 -0.11 -1.05 -11.37
CA PHE A 125 -0.27 -0.98 -9.94
C PHE A 125 0.17 -2.31 -9.32
N LEU A 126 1.09 -2.25 -8.35
CA LEU A 126 1.61 -3.40 -7.64
C LEU A 126 1.23 -3.31 -6.17
N ASN A 127 0.50 -4.30 -5.67
CA ASN A 127 0.27 -4.48 -4.24
C ASN A 127 0.75 -5.89 -3.84
N MET A 128 1.77 -5.94 -2.99
CA MET A 128 2.34 -7.18 -2.48
C MET A 128 1.77 -7.61 -1.12
N SER A 129 0.78 -6.89 -0.60
CA SER A 129 0.15 -7.20 0.68
C SER A 129 -0.63 -8.51 0.61
N THR A 130 -0.45 -9.34 1.63
CA THR A 130 -1.23 -10.58 1.86
C THR A 130 -2.16 -10.45 3.08
N THR A 131 -2.13 -9.33 3.77
CA THR A 131 -2.90 -9.10 5.01
C THR A 131 -4.17 -8.29 4.77
N GLU A 132 -4.27 -7.61 3.62
CA GLU A 132 -5.46 -6.86 3.24
C GLU A 132 -6.48 -7.75 2.53
N VAL A 133 -7.76 -7.47 2.78
CA VAL A 133 -8.88 -8.13 2.09
C VAL A 133 -9.52 -7.14 1.13
N LEU A 134 -9.58 -7.50 -0.15
CA LEU A 134 -10.22 -6.70 -1.19
C LEU A 134 -9.78 -5.22 -1.15
N CYS A 135 -8.46 -4.99 -1.18
CA CYS A 135 -7.88 -3.66 -1.15
C CYS A 135 -8.57 -2.72 -2.16
N THR A 136 -9.14 -1.61 -1.65
CA THR A 136 -9.92 -0.67 -2.48
C THR A 136 -9.07 -0.06 -3.59
N THR A 137 -7.80 0.24 -3.32
CA THR A 137 -6.86 0.77 -4.31
C THR A 137 -6.63 -0.21 -5.47
N SER A 138 -6.72 -1.53 -5.23
CA SER A 138 -6.59 -2.54 -6.29
C SER A 138 -7.82 -2.54 -7.20
N ALA A 139 -9.02 -2.39 -6.62
CA ALA A 139 -10.26 -2.25 -7.39
C ALA A 139 -10.27 -0.96 -8.22
N GLU A 140 -9.84 0.15 -7.63
CA GLU A 140 -9.74 1.45 -8.31
C GLU A 140 -8.74 1.41 -9.47
N ALA A 141 -7.55 0.79 -9.27
CA ALA A 141 -6.57 0.62 -10.34
C ALA A 141 -7.11 -0.21 -11.52
N LEU A 142 -7.84 -1.29 -11.24
CA LEU A 142 -8.53 -2.07 -12.28
C LEU A 142 -9.62 -1.24 -12.97
N ALA A 143 -10.41 -0.46 -12.23
CA ALA A 143 -11.45 0.40 -12.78
C ALA A 143 -10.89 1.54 -13.66
N MET A 144 -9.68 2.00 -13.37
CA MET A 144 -8.90 2.91 -14.22
C MET A 144 -8.31 2.23 -15.46
N GLY A 145 -8.49 0.91 -15.62
CA GLY A 145 -7.98 0.15 -16.76
C GLY A 145 -6.49 -0.18 -16.68
N LYS A 146 -5.88 -0.17 -15.49
CA LYS A 146 -4.46 -0.46 -15.29
C LYS A 146 -4.21 -1.96 -15.09
N PHE A 147 -2.97 -2.40 -15.31
CA PHE A 147 -2.53 -3.70 -14.79
C PHE A 147 -2.48 -3.66 -13.27
N VAL A 148 -2.98 -4.71 -12.63
CA VAL A 148 -2.92 -4.89 -11.18
C VAL A 148 -2.24 -6.20 -10.87
N ILE A 149 -1.07 -6.13 -10.25
CA ILE A 149 -0.26 -7.30 -9.88
C ILE A 149 -0.47 -7.58 -8.40
N LEU A 150 -0.94 -8.78 -8.07
CA LEU A 150 -1.34 -9.18 -6.71
C LEU A 150 -0.83 -10.58 -6.37
N PRO A 151 -0.53 -10.86 -5.09
CA PRO A 151 -0.25 -12.22 -4.66
C PRO A 151 -1.50 -13.09 -4.81
N LYS A 152 -1.29 -14.35 -5.21
CA LYS A 152 -2.30 -15.38 -5.24
C LYS A 152 -2.66 -15.79 -3.82
N HIS A 153 -3.70 -15.16 -3.28
CA HIS A 153 -4.13 -15.26 -1.90
C HIS A 153 -5.68 -15.19 -1.84
N PRO A 154 -6.36 -15.95 -0.95
CA PRO A 154 -7.83 -15.96 -0.89
C PRO A 154 -8.47 -14.58 -0.77
N SER A 155 -7.79 -13.64 -0.13
CA SER A 155 -8.27 -12.26 0.05
C SER A 155 -8.35 -11.44 -1.26
N ASN A 156 -7.72 -11.92 -2.33
CA ASN A 156 -7.67 -11.31 -3.64
C ASN A 156 -8.46 -12.09 -4.70
N GLU A 157 -9.14 -13.18 -4.33
CA GLU A 157 -9.81 -14.09 -5.28
C GLU A 157 -10.82 -13.37 -6.19
N PHE A 158 -11.52 -12.39 -5.65
CA PHE A 158 -12.45 -11.54 -6.42
C PHE A 158 -11.78 -10.90 -7.64
N PHE A 159 -10.49 -10.57 -7.59
CA PHE A 159 -9.83 -9.83 -8.67
C PHE A 159 -9.42 -10.72 -9.85
N TYR A 160 -9.28 -12.03 -9.65
CA TYR A 160 -8.76 -12.95 -10.69
C TYR A 160 -9.69 -13.09 -11.90
N GLN A 161 -10.95 -12.68 -11.76
CA GLN A 161 -11.91 -12.66 -12.86
C GLN A 161 -11.62 -11.54 -13.89
N PHE A 162 -10.81 -10.53 -13.53
CA PHE A 162 -10.55 -9.38 -14.40
C PHE A 162 -9.30 -9.62 -15.25
N PRO A 163 -9.34 -9.30 -16.57
CA PRO A 163 -8.26 -9.62 -17.51
C PRO A 163 -6.94 -8.91 -17.17
N ASN A 164 -7.00 -7.74 -16.54
CA ASN A 164 -5.83 -6.96 -16.16
C ASN A 164 -5.29 -7.30 -14.76
N CYS A 165 -5.87 -8.28 -14.06
CA CYS A 165 -5.35 -8.78 -12.80
C CYS A 165 -4.32 -9.89 -13.06
N LEU A 166 -3.06 -9.61 -12.70
CA LEU A 166 -1.94 -10.53 -12.85
C LEU A 166 -1.59 -11.10 -11.47
N ALA A 167 -2.21 -12.24 -11.14
CA ALA A 167 -1.92 -12.94 -9.89
C ALA A 167 -0.57 -13.67 -9.97
N TYR A 168 0.24 -13.60 -8.90
CA TYR A 168 1.52 -14.30 -8.81
C TYR A 168 1.62 -15.22 -7.59
N THR A 169 2.39 -16.30 -7.67
CA THR A 169 2.60 -17.23 -6.53
C THR A 169 3.97 -17.12 -5.87
N SER A 170 4.98 -16.62 -6.60
CA SER A 170 6.34 -16.44 -6.09
C SER A 170 6.89 -15.09 -6.56
N LEU A 171 8.01 -14.66 -5.97
CA LEU A 171 8.64 -13.41 -6.39
C LEU A 171 9.16 -13.47 -7.84
N SER A 172 9.66 -14.62 -8.29
CA SER A 172 10.06 -14.80 -9.69
C SER A 172 8.88 -14.60 -10.64
N ASP A 173 7.74 -15.21 -10.33
CA ASP A 173 6.51 -15.05 -11.12
C ASP A 173 6.00 -13.60 -11.07
N CYS A 174 6.11 -12.92 -9.91
CA CYS A 174 5.82 -11.49 -9.79
C CYS A 174 6.67 -10.65 -10.77
N MET A 175 7.98 -10.93 -10.85
CA MET A 175 8.88 -10.25 -11.78
C MET A 175 8.50 -10.52 -13.24
N ASP A 176 8.09 -11.75 -13.57
CA ASP A 176 7.59 -12.08 -14.90
C ASP A 176 6.30 -11.32 -15.23
N LYS A 177 5.37 -11.17 -14.25
CA LYS A 177 4.17 -10.33 -14.42
C LYS A 177 4.50 -8.86 -14.61
N VAL A 178 5.46 -8.33 -13.84
CA VAL A 178 5.93 -6.94 -13.97
C VAL A 178 6.51 -6.73 -15.36
N LYS A 179 7.39 -7.62 -15.83
CA LYS A 179 7.97 -7.55 -17.16
C LYS A 179 6.90 -7.59 -18.25
N PHE A 180 5.96 -8.54 -18.15
CA PHE A 180 4.82 -8.62 -19.05
C PHE A 180 4.02 -7.31 -19.08
N ALA A 181 3.68 -6.76 -17.92
CA ALA A 181 2.90 -5.52 -17.81
C ALA A 181 3.64 -4.29 -18.36
N LEU A 182 4.97 -4.26 -18.31
CA LEU A 182 5.79 -3.20 -18.90
C LEU A 182 5.88 -3.31 -20.42
N GLU A 183 5.94 -4.52 -20.97
CA GLU A 183 6.05 -4.80 -22.41
C GLU A 183 4.70 -4.75 -23.16
N ASN A 184 3.59 -4.89 -22.44
CA ASN A 184 2.24 -4.96 -23.01
C ASN A 184 1.37 -3.78 -22.55
N GLU A 185 0.22 -3.60 -23.20
CA GLU A 185 -0.79 -2.62 -22.80
C GLU A 185 -1.97 -3.32 -22.10
N PRO A 186 -2.59 -2.69 -21.09
CA PRO A 186 -3.76 -3.23 -20.43
C PRO A 186 -4.89 -3.46 -21.44
N THR A 187 -5.66 -4.53 -21.23
CA THR A 187 -6.86 -4.79 -22.03
C THR A 187 -7.89 -3.68 -21.74
N PRO A 188 -8.43 -2.99 -22.75
CA PRO A 188 -9.51 -2.02 -22.53
C PRO A 188 -10.70 -2.66 -21.83
N LEU A 189 -11.26 -1.97 -20.83
CA LEU A 189 -12.39 -2.50 -20.08
C LEU A 189 -13.63 -2.58 -20.98
N SER A 190 -14.19 -3.78 -21.09
CA SER A 190 -15.52 -3.98 -21.67
C SER A 190 -16.59 -3.34 -20.81
N GLU A 191 -17.76 -3.08 -21.39
CA GLU A 191 -18.87 -2.46 -20.66
C GLU A 191 -19.33 -3.31 -19.47
N ASP A 192 -19.36 -4.65 -19.62
CA ASP A 192 -19.69 -5.58 -18.52
C ASP A 192 -18.71 -5.44 -17.35
N ILE A 193 -17.41 -5.43 -17.65
CA ILE A 193 -16.37 -5.32 -16.61
C ILE A 193 -16.44 -3.94 -15.94
N ARG A 194 -16.61 -2.87 -16.73
CA ARG A 194 -16.77 -1.52 -16.22
C ARG A 194 -17.97 -1.44 -15.28
N HIS A 195 -19.12 -2.00 -15.67
CA HIS A 195 -20.33 -2.06 -14.85
C HIS A 195 -20.07 -2.74 -13.50
N ARG A 196 -19.28 -3.83 -13.46
CA ARG A 196 -18.94 -4.50 -12.19
C ARG A 196 -18.21 -3.60 -11.17
N PHE A 197 -17.47 -2.60 -11.63
CA PHE A 197 -16.78 -1.63 -10.78
C PHE A 197 -17.65 -0.41 -10.41
N THR A 198 -18.83 -0.25 -11.01
CA THR A 198 -19.76 0.82 -10.66
C THR A 198 -20.46 0.57 -9.32
N TRP A 199 -21.04 1.62 -8.76
CA TRP A 199 -21.89 1.52 -7.59
C TRP A 199 -23.12 0.65 -7.87
N GLU A 200 -23.70 0.79 -9.06
CA GLU A 200 -24.85 0.03 -9.55
C GLU A 200 -24.54 -1.48 -9.59
N GLY A 201 -23.41 -1.86 -10.20
CA GLY A 201 -22.97 -3.25 -10.27
C GLY A 201 -22.64 -3.84 -8.89
N ALA A 202 -22.14 -3.03 -7.96
CA ALA A 202 -21.96 -3.45 -6.57
C ALA A 202 -23.30 -3.68 -5.86
N ASN A 203 -24.27 -2.78 -6.06
CA ASN A 203 -25.61 -2.90 -5.48
C ASN A 203 -26.35 -4.12 -6.04
N GLU A 204 -26.22 -4.42 -7.34
CA GLU A 204 -26.76 -5.65 -7.93
C GLU A 204 -26.19 -6.91 -7.29
N ARG A 205 -24.88 -6.97 -7.03
CA ARG A 205 -24.27 -8.08 -6.30
C ARG A 205 -24.81 -8.19 -4.88
N LEU A 206 -24.99 -7.07 -4.18
CA LEU A 206 -25.56 -7.04 -2.84
C LEU A 206 -27.00 -7.56 -2.83
N VAL A 207 -27.84 -7.06 -3.75
CA VAL A 207 -29.22 -7.52 -3.92
C VAL A 207 -29.23 -9.01 -4.20
N ASN A 208 -28.43 -9.48 -5.15
CA ASN A 208 -28.33 -10.90 -5.51
C ASN A 208 -27.89 -11.77 -4.34
N ALA A 209 -26.91 -11.36 -3.54
CA ALA A 209 -26.46 -12.08 -2.35
C ALA A 209 -27.52 -12.11 -1.24
N SER A 210 -28.40 -11.11 -1.18
CA SER A 210 -29.50 -11.05 -0.21
C SER A 210 -30.75 -11.86 -0.59
N ARG A 211 -30.79 -12.44 -1.81
CA ARG A 211 -31.96 -13.19 -2.28
C ARG A 211 -32.11 -14.49 -1.49
N ILE A 212 -33.31 -14.71 -0.97
CA ILE A 212 -33.71 -15.98 -0.37
C ILE A 212 -34.67 -16.73 -1.30
N THR A 213 -34.54 -18.03 -1.38
CA THR A 213 -35.46 -18.88 -2.14
C THR A 213 -36.82 -18.99 -1.43
N LYS A 214 -37.89 -19.26 -2.20
CA LYS A 214 -39.22 -19.52 -1.61
C LYS A 214 -39.21 -20.67 -0.60
N ARG A 215 -38.35 -21.67 -0.82
CA ARG A 215 -38.17 -22.81 0.07
C ARG A 215 -37.54 -22.39 1.40
N GLU A 216 -36.45 -21.63 1.36
CA GLU A 216 -35.80 -21.11 2.57
C GLU A 216 -36.75 -20.19 3.35
N LEU A 217 -37.49 -19.33 2.65
CA LEU A 217 -38.52 -18.49 3.26
C LEU A 217 -39.57 -19.35 3.99
N GLN A 218 -40.07 -20.41 3.36
CA GLN A 218 -41.05 -21.30 3.99
C GLN A 218 -40.46 -22.04 5.20
N GLN A 219 -39.21 -22.51 5.11
CA GLN A 219 -38.52 -23.14 6.25
C GLN A 219 -38.36 -22.17 7.43
N ARG A 220 -38.00 -20.90 7.16
CA ARG A 220 -37.90 -19.84 8.20
C ARG A 220 -39.24 -19.51 8.85
N ARG A 221 -40.34 -19.56 8.09
CA ARG A 221 -41.70 -19.38 8.62
C ARG A 221 -42.10 -20.52 9.54
N VAL A 222 -41.84 -21.77 9.11
CA VAL A 222 -42.14 -22.97 9.90
C VAL A 222 -41.29 -23.04 11.17
N SER A 223 -40.01 -22.66 11.09
CA SER A 223 -39.11 -22.64 12.26
C SER A 223 -39.36 -21.46 13.21
N GLY A 224 -40.29 -20.55 12.89
CA GLY A 224 -40.57 -19.35 13.71
C GLY A 224 -39.46 -18.29 13.68
N MET A 225 -38.40 -18.48 12.88
CA MET A 225 -37.27 -17.55 12.76
C MET A 225 -37.67 -16.19 12.19
N GLU A 226 -38.82 -16.09 11.52
CA GLU A 226 -39.35 -14.82 10.98
C GLU A 226 -39.50 -13.72 12.06
N LYS A 227 -39.83 -14.07 13.31
CA LYS A 227 -39.93 -13.09 14.39
C LYS A 227 -38.55 -12.54 14.78
N ALA A 228 -37.55 -13.42 14.90
CA ALA A 228 -36.18 -13.04 15.21
C ALA A 228 -35.56 -12.21 14.09
N ASP A 229 -35.73 -12.63 12.83
CA ASP A 229 -35.26 -11.88 11.65
C ASP A 229 -35.86 -10.46 11.62
N ASN A 230 -37.17 -10.32 11.90
CA ASN A 230 -37.85 -9.03 11.97
C ASN A 230 -37.34 -8.15 13.13
N GLU A 231 -37.02 -8.75 14.28
CA GLU A 231 -36.46 -8.03 15.42
C GLU A 231 -35.05 -7.53 15.13
N VAL A 232 -34.19 -8.38 14.55
CA VAL A 232 -32.84 -8.01 14.10
C VAL A 232 -32.91 -6.91 13.04
N ALA A 233 -33.82 -7.02 12.07
CA ALA A 233 -34.02 -5.99 11.05
C ALA A 233 -34.46 -4.65 11.67
N ARG A 234 -35.43 -4.67 12.60
CA ARG A 234 -35.85 -3.46 13.33
C ARG A 234 -34.71 -2.86 14.13
N PHE A 235 -33.91 -3.68 14.80
CA PHE A 235 -32.73 -3.25 15.53
C PHE A 235 -31.76 -2.51 14.60
N HIS A 236 -31.35 -3.13 13.49
CA HIS A 236 -30.49 -2.51 12.48
C HIS A 236 -31.03 -1.17 11.95
N VAL A 237 -32.30 -1.11 11.57
CA VAL A 237 -32.92 0.13 11.07
C VAL A 237 -32.95 1.21 12.15
N SER A 238 -33.27 0.84 13.39
CA SER A 238 -33.31 1.78 14.51
C SER A 238 -31.93 2.34 14.84
N THR A 239 -30.89 1.50 14.82
CA THR A 239 -29.50 1.88 15.08
C THR A 239 -28.95 2.76 13.97
N ALA A 240 -29.21 2.41 12.71
CA ALA A 240 -28.79 3.23 11.56
C ALA A 240 -29.42 4.63 11.59
N LYS A 241 -30.70 4.74 12.00
CA LYS A 241 -31.38 6.03 12.14
C LYS A 241 -30.90 6.88 13.31
N LYS A 242 -30.51 6.24 14.42
CA LYS A 242 -30.17 6.95 15.67
C LYS A 242 -28.67 7.23 15.82
N GLY A 243 -27.80 6.70 14.95
CA GLY A 243 -26.35 6.96 14.96
C GLY A 243 -25.59 6.47 16.21
N HIS A 244 -26.28 5.83 17.16
CA HIS A 244 -25.70 5.38 18.43
C HIS A 244 -25.81 3.85 18.57
N LEU A 245 -24.71 3.16 18.25
CA LEU A 245 -24.56 1.72 18.48
C LEU A 245 -24.60 1.36 19.98
N LEU A 246 -24.08 2.24 20.85
CA LEU A 246 -23.88 1.94 22.27
C LEU A 246 -25.10 2.21 23.17
N SER A 247 -25.91 3.25 22.92
CA SER A 247 -27.06 3.55 23.80
C SER A 247 -28.22 2.56 23.64
N SER A 248 -28.37 2.02 22.43
CA SER A 248 -29.44 1.06 22.09
C SER A 248 -29.28 -0.29 22.80
N PHE A 249 -28.03 -0.71 23.06
CA PHE A 249 -27.71 -1.98 23.72
C PHE A 249 -27.94 -1.92 25.24
N VAL A 250 -27.64 -0.77 25.85
CA VAL A 250 -27.76 -0.58 27.31
C VAL A 250 -29.21 -0.37 27.76
N SER A 251 -30.09 0.15 26.89
CA SER A 251 -31.52 0.32 27.24
C SER A 251 -32.36 -0.96 27.15
N ASN A 252 -31.84 -2.06 26.61
CA ASN A 252 -32.57 -3.34 26.44
C ASN A 252 -32.03 -4.48 27.34
N MET A 253 -31.11 -4.18 28.27
CA MET A 253 -30.73 -5.04 29.41
C MET A 253 -31.43 -4.53 30.68
#